data_AF-A0A835W2V5-F1
#
_entry.id   AF-A0A835W2V5-F1
#
_cell.length_a   1.000
_cell.length_b   1.000
_cell.length_c   1.000
_cell.angle_alpha   90.00
_cell.angle_beta   90.00
_cell.angle_gamma   90.00
#
_symmetry.space_group_name_H-M   'P 1'
#
loop_
_entity.id
_entity.type
_entity.pdbx_description
1 polymer ?
#
loop_
_entity_poly.entity_id
_entity_poly.type
_entity_poly.pdbx_seq_one_letter_code
_entity_poly.pdbx_strand_id
1 'polypeptide(L)'
;MCTLRASEPVPMQQRLLSAGIAAATSLVLLASFPLASSAARLELPNKEVDDATSPFVQELLKRSNENRERYTKERLQDYYRRNFKEYFEFESSNAKVGKARGLSPETQQAIAKWLEENK
;
A
#
# COMPACT_ATOMS: atom_id res chain seq x y z
N MET A 1 -50.72 -25.84 -7.80
CA MET A 1 -50.91 -25.83 -6.33
C MET A 1 -49.62 -26.32 -5.69
N CYS A 2 -48.90 -25.40 -5.03
CA CYS A 2 -47.96 -25.48 -3.89
C CYS A 2 -47.07 -26.73 -3.68
N THR A 3 -45.82 -26.72 -3.20
CA THR A 3 -44.73 -25.75 -2.93
C THR A 3 -43.51 -26.59 -2.47
N LEU A 4 -42.30 -26.14 -2.82
CA LEU A 4 -41.02 -26.17 -2.06
C LEU A 4 -40.75 -27.31 -1.06
N ARG A 5 -39.66 -28.07 -1.33
CA ARG A 5 -38.92 -28.85 -0.31
C ARG A 5 -37.63 -28.11 0.03
N ALA A 6 -37.67 -27.26 1.05
CA ALA A 6 -36.49 -26.72 1.69
C ALA A 6 -36.12 -27.61 2.88
N SER A 7 -34.85 -28.04 2.95
CA SER A 7 -34.27 -28.67 4.13
C SER A 7 -33.78 -27.58 5.08
N GLU A 8 -34.43 -27.43 6.23
CA GLU A 8 -33.99 -26.54 7.29
C GLU A 8 -32.88 -27.17 8.15
N PRO A 9 -31.85 -26.43 8.57
CA PRO A 9 -30.95 -26.87 9.63
C PRO A 9 -31.59 -26.71 11.02
N VAL A 10 -31.44 -27.75 11.84
CA VAL A 10 -31.91 -27.83 13.24
C VAL A 10 -31.13 -26.83 14.12
N PRO A 11 -31.80 -25.94 14.88
CA PRO A 11 -31.15 -25.13 15.91
C PRO A 11 -31.08 -25.91 17.23
N MET A 12 -29.91 -26.44 17.58
CA MET A 12 -29.67 -27.04 18.89
C MET A 12 -29.28 -25.95 19.90
N GLN A 13 -30.28 -25.63 20.72
CA GLN A 13 -30.21 -24.80 21.93
C GLN A 13 -29.00 -25.17 22.81
N GLN A 14 -28.14 -24.20 23.08
CA GLN A 14 -27.30 -24.23 24.27
C GLN A 14 -27.97 -23.40 25.35
N ARG A 15 -28.24 -24.10 26.45
CA ARG A 15 -29.07 -23.71 27.56
C ARG A 15 -28.47 -22.52 28.29
N LEU A 16 -29.32 -21.53 28.50
CA LEU A 16 -29.19 -20.51 29.53
C LEU A 16 -29.10 -21.19 30.91
N LEU A 17 -28.09 -20.84 31.69
CA LEU A 17 -28.21 -20.79 33.14
C LEU A 17 -27.73 -19.43 33.62
N SER A 18 -28.73 -18.58 33.84
CA SER A 18 -28.68 -17.36 34.62
C SER A 18 -28.45 -17.67 36.10
N ALA A 19 -27.53 -16.95 36.74
CA ALA A 19 -27.74 -16.44 38.10
C ALA A 19 -26.68 -15.36 38.36
N GLY A 20 -27.12 -14.11 38.41
CA GLY A 20 -26.26 -12.97 38.66
C GLY A 20 -25.84 -12.85 40.12
N ILE A 21 -24.70 -12.20 40.35
CA ILE A 21 -24.45 -11.42 41.55
C ILE A 21 -23.81 -10.10 41.09
N ALA A 22 -24.49 -9.02 41.47
CA ALA A 22 -24.06 -7.65 41.32
C ALA A 22 -22.78 -7.39 42.11
N ALA A 23 -21.84 -6.66 41.53
CA ALA A 23 -21.01 -5.67 42.22
C ALA A 23 -20.09 -5.00 41.18
N ALA A 24 -20.43 -3.78 40.78
CA ALA A 24 -19.48 -2.87 40.19
C ALA A 24 -18.44 -2.54 41.28
N THR A 25 -17.21 -3.05 41.14
CA THR A 25 -16.10 -2.64 41.99
C THR A 25 -14.82 -2.50 41.17
N SER A 26 -14.38 -1.25 41.09
CA SER A 26 -12.98 -0.79 41.04
C SER A 26 -12.15 -1.13 39.79
N LEU A 27 -12.30 -0.24 38.81
CA LEU A 27 -11.18 0.43 38.15
C LEU A 27 -10.09 0.84 39.17
N VAL A 28 -8.83 0.88 38.72
CA VAL A 28 -7.60 1.39 39.37
C VAL A 28 -6.68 0.31 39.94
N LEU A 29 -5.66 -0.07 39.16
CA LEU A 29 -4.24 -0.14 39.61
C LEU A 29 -3.33 -0.58 38.44
N LEU A 30 -3.11 0.31 37.46
CA LEU A 30 -1.98 0.18 36.51
C LEU A 30 -1.46 1.55 36.04
N ALA A 31 -1.72 2.62 36.80
CA ALA A 31 -1.31 3.99 36.45
C ALA A 31 -0.24 4.51 37.42
N SER A 32 0.91 3.85 37.53
CA SER A 32 2.07 4.40 38.25
C SER A 32 3.42 3.86 37.75
N PHE A 33 3.55 3.62 36.45
CA PHE A 33 4.87 3.70 35.82
C PHE A 33 4.93 5.05 35.12
N PRO A 34 5.81 5.99 35.54
CA PRO A 34 6.15 7.08 34.65
C PRO A 34 6.83 6.43 33.46
N LEU A 35 6.10 6.27 32.35
CA LEU A 35 6.71 6.06 31.05
C LEU A 35 7.43 7.37 30.74
N ALA A 36 8.63 7.52 31.29
CA ALA A 36 9.58 8.53 30.86
C ALA A 36 9.91 8.17 29.41
N SER A 37 9.07 8.66 28.49
CA SER A 37 9.34 8.69 27.07
C SER A 37 10.45 9.71 26.87
N SER A 38 11.67 9.35 27.29
CA SER A 38 12.87 10.00 26.81
C SER A 38 12.97 9.57 25.35
N ALA A 39 12.29 10.31 24.49
CA ALA A 39 12.75 10.51 23.13
C ALA A 39 14.10 11.22 23.27
N ALA A 40 15.15 10.45 23.56
CA ALA A 40 16.51 10.94 23.55
C ALA A 40 16.75 11.44 22.13
N ARG A 41 16.69 12.76 21.97
CA ARG A 41 17.11 13.44 20.75
C ARG A 41 18.59 13.10 20.60
N LEU A 42 18.91 12.23 19.65
CA LEU A 42 20.29 11.94 19.28
C LEU A 42 20.96 13.26 18.92
N GLU A 43 21.86 13.75 19.78
CA GLU A 43 22.71 14.89 19.45
C GLU A 43 23.78 14.43 18.47
N LEU A 44 23.43 14.48 17.18
CA LEU A 44 24.38 14.33 16.10
C LEU A 44 25.23 15.61 16.04
N PRO A 45 26.56 15.55 15.96
CA PRO A 45 27.44 16.73 15.95
C PRO A 45 27.34 17.55 14.65
N ASN A 46 26.41 17.21 13.75
CA ASN A 46 26.19 17.89 12.50
C ASN A 46 25.52 19.24 12.78
N LYS A 47 26.29 20.32 12.63
CA LYS A 47 25.72 21.67 12.61
C LYS A 47 24.93 21.85 11.32
N GLU A 48 23.68 22.26 11.44
CA GLU A 48 22.89 22.74 10.32
C GLU A 48 23.61 23.94 9.71
N VAL A 49 24.07 23.79 8.46
CA VAL A 49 24.66 24.88 7.69
C VAL A 49 23.58 25.41 6.78
N ASP A 50 23.37 26.72 6.82
CA ASP A 50 22.39 27.39 5.97
C ASP A 50 22.70 27.13 4.48
N ASP A 51 21.65 26.81 3.71
CA ASP A 51 21.74 26.42 2.30
C ASP A 51 22.38 27.51 1.45
N ALA A 52 22.19 28.78 1.82
CA ALA A 52 22.77 29.93 1.13
C ALA A 52 24.27 30.14 1.45
N THR A 53 24.77 29.58 2.55
CA THR A 53 26.14 29.86 3.04
C THR A 53 27.15 28.80 2.59
N SER A 54 26.71 27.56 2.35
CA SER A 54 27.62 26.47 1.93
C SER A 54 27.75 26.37 0.41
N PRO A 55 28.96 26.58 -0.17
CA PRO A 55 29.16 26.46 -1.62
C PRO A 55 28.90 25.03 -2.13
N PHE A 56 29.16 24.03 -1.29
CA PHE A 56 28.89 22.63 -1.61
C PHE A 56 27.39 22.35 -1.70
N VAL A 57 26.58 22.91 -0.79
CA VAL A 57 25.11 22.76 -0.82
C VAL A 57 24.53 23.42 -2.06
N GLN A 58 25.01 24.62 -2.42
CA GLN A 58 24.59 25.29 -3.65
C GLN A 58 24.90 24.45 -4.91
N GLU A 59 26.07 23.80 -4.97
CA GLU A 59 26.41 22.91 -6.09
C GLU A 59 25.46 21.71 -6.18
N LEU A 60 25.14 21.09 -5.03
CA LEU A 60 24.19 19.98 -4.98
C LEU A 60 22.78 20.40 -5.39
N LEU A 61 22.31 21.57 -4.95
CA LEU A 61 21.02 22.13 -5.34
C LEU A 61 20.96 22.41 -6.84
N LYS A 62 22.03 22.99 -7.41
CA LYS A 62 22.16 23.20 -8.85
C LYS A 62 22.05 21.88 -9.62
N ARG A 63 22.83 20.87 -9.22
CA ARG A 63 22.80 19.53 -9.82
C ARG A 63 21.44 18.86 -9.69
N SER A 64 20.76 19.05 -8.55
CA SER A 64 19.41 18.53 -8.32
C SER A 64 18.40 19.15 -9.28
N ASN A 65 18.46 20.47 -9.47
CA ASN A 65 17.59 21.20 -10.38
C ASN A 65 17.82 20.80 -11.83
N GLU A 66 19.08 20.72 -12.27
CA GLU A 66 19.44 20.33 -13.64
C GLU A 66 18.96 18.91 -13.99
N ASN A 67 19.01 17.98 -13.04
CA ASN A 67 18.62 16.58 -13.28
C ASN A 67 17.18 16.25 -12.90
N ARG A 68 16.41 17.21 -12.38
CA ARG A 68 15.07 16.98 -11.79
C ARG A 68 14.12 16.31 -12.78
N GLU A 69 14.11 16.78 -14.01
CA GLU A 69 13.23 16.27 -15.07
C GLU A 69 13.61 14.85 -15.48
N ARG A 70 14.91 14.60 -15.68
CA ARG A 70 15.44 13.26 -15.99
C ARG A 70 15.02 12.26 -14.90
N TYR A 71 15.30 12.57 -13.64
CA TYR A 71 14.95 11.68 -12.53
C TYR A 71 13.44 11.52 -12.35
N THR A 72 12.65 12.55 -12.66
CA THR A 72 11.18 12.43 -12.62
C THR A 72 10.70 11.47 -13.69
N LYS A 73 11.23 11.56 -14.92
CA LYS A 73 10.90 10.63 -16.01
C LYS A 73 11.33 9.20 -15.67
N GLU A 74 12.54 9.00 -15.18
CA GLU A 74 13.06 7.68 -14.78
C GLU A 74 12.21 7.07 -13.65
N ARG A 75 11.88 7.84 -12.61
CA ARG A 75 10.99 7.37 -11.53
C ARG A 75 9.62 6.97 -12.06
N LEU A 76 9.08 7.73 -12.99
CA LEU A 76 7.77 7.45 -13.56
C LEU A 76 7.80 6.20 -14.45
N GLN A 77 8.85 6.02 -15.27
CA GLN A 77 9.04 4.82 -16.08
C GLN A 77 9.23 3.58 -15.21
N ASP A 78 10.03 3.67 -14.14
CA ASP A 78 10.22 2.55 -13.22
C ASP A 78 8.92 2.20 -12.49
N TYR A 79 8.13 3.20 -12.08
CA TYR A 79 6.80 2.99 -11.53
C TYR A 79 5.91 2.24 -12.53
N TYR A 80 5.88 2.66 -13.80
CA TYR A 80 5.06 1.97 -14.80
C TYR A 80 5.52 0.52 -15.02
N ARG A 81 6.82 0.30 -15.14
CA ARG A 81 7.41 -1.03 -15.30
C ARG A 81 7.05 -1.95 -14.14
N ARG A 82 7.27 -1.52 -12.89
CA ARG A 82 7.02 -2.37 -11.72
C ARG A 82 5.54 -2.65 -11.47
N ASN A 83 4.67 -1.69 -11.78
CA ASN A 83 3.24 -1.81 -11.43
C ASN A 83 2.37 -2.37 -12.55
N PHE A 84 2.70 -2.16 -13.83
CA PHE A 84 1.84 -2.56 -14.95
C PHE A 84 2.34 -3.78 -15.72
N LYS A 85 3.58 -4.23 -15.48
CA LYS A 85 4.13 -5.39 -16.19
C LYS A 85 3.26 -6.64 -16.03
N GLU A 86 2.92 -7.03 -14.82
CA GLU A 86 2.11 -8.23 -14.58
C GLU A 86 0.69 -8.12 -15.15
N TYR A 87 0.08 -6.93 -15.10
CA TYR A 87 -1.24 -6.69 -15.71
C TYR A 87 -1.18 -6.87 -17.22
N PHE A 88 -0.17 -6.29 -17.86
CA PHE A 88 0.03 -6.41 -19.28
C PHE A 88 0.38 -7.83 -19.71
N GLU A 89 1.22 -8.53 -18.95
CA GLU A 89 1.50 -9.96 -19.17
C GLU A 89 0.23 -10.80 -19.10
N PHE A 90 -0.65 -10.52 -18.13
CA PHE A 90 -1.95 -11.18 -18.03
C PHE A 90 -2.87 -10.86 -19.21
N GLU A 91 -2.99 -9.59 -19.58
CA GLU A 91 -3.84 -9.16 -20.71
C GLU A 91 -3.35 -9.70 -22.05
N SER A 92 -2.03 -9.82 -22.24
CA SER A 92 -1.41 -10.37 -23.45
C SER A 92 -1.24 -11.89 -23.42
N SER A 93 -1.52 -12.56 -22.30
CA SER A 93 -1.32 -14.01 -22.15
C SER A 93 -2.13 -14.85 -23.14
N ASN A 94 -3.33 -14.38 -23.49
CA ASN A 94 -4.24 -15.06 -24.39
C ASN A 94 -5.09 -14.05 -25.16
N ALA A 95 -5.16 -14.20 -26.48
CA ALA A 95 -5.98 -13.35 -27.35
C ALA A 95 -7.47 -13.33 -26.94
N LYS A 96 -7.98 -14.39 -26.29
CA LYS A 96 -9.34 -14.41 -25.76
C LYS A 96 -9.51 -13.49 -24.54
N VAL A 97 -8.50 -13.38 -23.68
CA VAL A 97 -8.50 -12.48 -22.51
C VAL A 97 -8.51 -11.02 -22.98
N GLY A 98 -7.63 -10.69 -23.94
CA GLY A 98 -7.60 -9.36 -24.55
C GLY A 98 -8.93 -8.96 -25.17
N LYS A 99 -9.54 -9.87 -25.95
CA LYS A 99 -10.87 -9.64 -26.54
C LYS A 99 -11.98 -9.52 -25.50
N ALA A 100 -11.97 -10.34 -24.45
CA ALA A 100 -12.97 -10.28 -23.38
C ALA A 100 -12.89 -8.96 -22.59
N ARG A 101 -11.70 -8.35 -22.51
CA ARG A 101 -11.47 -7.02 -21.92
C ARG A 101 -11.79 -5.85 -22.86
N GLY A 102 -12.17 -6.13 -24.11
CA GLY A 102 -12.47 -5.10 -25.11
C GLY A 102 -11.24 -4.41 -25.69
N LEU A 103 -10.05 -5.00 -25.55
CA LEU A 103 -8.81 -4.44 -26.12
C LEU A 103 -8.82 -4.56 -27.64
N SER A 104 -8.57 -3.44 -28.33
CA SER A 104 -8.39 -3.44 -29.77
C SER A 104 -7.14 -4.23 -30.18
N PRO A 105 -7.06 -4.73 -31.42
CA PRO A 105 -5.85 -5.40 -31.91
C PRO A 105 -4.59 -4.53 -31.83
N GLU A 106 -4.73 -3.22 -32.09
CA GLU A 106 -3.65 -2.24 -31.99
C GLU A 106 -3.15 -2.11 -30.55
N THR A 107 -4.06 -2.06 -29.58
CA THR A 107 -3.68 -1.99 -28.16
C THR A 107 -2.98 -3.27 -27.71
N GLN A 108 -3.43 -4.45 -28.15
CA GLN A 108 -2.75 -5.72 -27.84
C GLN A 108 -1.33 -5.74 -28.40
N GLN A 109 -1.11 -5.22 -29.61
CA GLN A 109 0.23 -5.09 -30.19
C GLN A 109 1.09 -4.07 -29.43
N ALA A 110 0.52 -2.94 -29.03
CA ALA A 110 1.21 -1.93 -28.23
C ALA A 110 1.64 -2.49 -26.86
N ILE A 111 0.77 -3.26 -26.20
CA ILE A 111 1.09 -3.95 -24.94
C ILE A 111 2.22 -4.95 -25.14
N ALA A 112 2.15 -5.78 -26.18
CA ALA A 112 3.20 -6.76 -26.48
C ALA A 112 4.56 -6.08 -26.70
N LYS A 113 4.58 -4.99 -27.49
CA LYS A 113 5.80 -4.20 -27.73
C LYS A 113 6.33 -3.57 -26.43
N TRP A 114 5.45 -3.01 -25.61
CA TRP A 114 5.86 -2.42 -24.34
C TRP A 114 6.47 -3.47 -23.40
N LEU A 115 5.90 -4.68 -23.34
CA LEU A 115 6.45 -5.79 -22.56
C LEU A 115 7.84 -6.22 -23.05
N GLU A 116 8.08 -6.18 -24.36
CA GLU A 116 9.41 -6.47 -24.93
C GLU A 116 10.45 -5.41 -24.56
N GLU A 117 10.07 -4.13 -24.59
CA GLU A 117 10.94 -3.01 -24.23
C GLU A 117 11.22 -2.94 -22.72
N ASN A 118 10.36 -3.54 -21.89
CA ASN A 118 10.38 -3.42 -20.42
C ASN A 118 10.55 -4.78 -19.70
N LYS A 119 11.22 -5.75 -20.35
CA LYS A 119 11.49 -7.08 -19.76
C LYS A 119 12.30 -7.03 -18.47
#